data_AF-A0A3P1V865-F1
#
_entry.id   AF-A0A3P1V865-F1
#
_cell.length_a   1.000
_cell.length_b   1.000
_cell.length_c   1.000
_cell.angle_alpha   90.00
_cell.angle_beta   90.00
_cell.angle_gamma   90.00
#
_symmetry.space_group_name_H-M   'P 1'
#
loop_
_entity.id
_entity.type
_entity.pdbx_description
1 polymer ?
#
loop_
_entity_poly.entity_id
_entity_poly.type
_entity_poly.pdbx_seq_one_letter_code
_entity_poly.pdbx_strand_id
1 'polypeptide(L)'
;MNKKHKALLAGLLGAGVLAASAKFYRDVQIERQKAAALKQVRAYFAEFGSIATVFVDEHQSDKNCLIGGVVMEAGPVYLFVNQAGQISYEEEER
;
A
#
# COMPACT_ATOMS: atom_id res chain seq x y z
N MET A 1 34.66 24.83 -21.52
CA MET A 1 34.33 23.90 -20.41
C MET A 1 35.22 22.67 -20.47
N ASN A 2 35.95 22.37 -19.38
CA ASN A 2 36.95 21.31 -19.24
C ASN A 2 36.33 19.88 -19.32
N LYS A 3 37.03 18.91 -19.92
CA LYS A 3 36.62 17.48 -20.02
C LYS A 3 36.25 16.86 -18.65
N LYS A 4 36.95 17.23 -17.58
CA LYS A 4 36.67 16.82 -16.19
C LYS A 4 35.30 17.31 -15.70
N HIS A 5 34.91 18.53 -16.04
CA HIS A 5 33.58 19.07 -15.71
C HIS A 5 32.46 18.37 -16.49
N LYS A 6 32.69 18.01 -17.77
CA LYS A 6 31.71 17.26 -18.57
C LYS A 6 31.49 15.84 -18.02
N ALA A 7 32.58 15.15 -17.65
CA ALA A 7 32.50 13.81 -17.05
C ALA A 7 31.79 13.82 -15.69
N LEU A 8 32.06 14.85 -14.87
CA LEU A 8 31.43 15.00 -13.55
C LEU A 8 29.93 15.32 -13.67
N LEU A 9 29.54 16.22 -14.59
CA LEU A 9 28.13 16.50 -14.90
C LEU A 9 27.41 15.29 -15.48
N ALA A 10 28.01 14.56 -16.42
CA ALA A 10 27.44 13.35 -16.98
C ALA A 10 27.28 12.24 -15.92
N GLY A 11 28.26 12.09 -15.02
CA GLY A 11 28.20 11.16 -13.90
C GLY A 11 27.07 11.50 -12.91
N LEU A 12 26.92 12.78 -12.54
CA LEU A 12 25.85 13.24 -11.66
C LEU A 12 24.45 13.10 -12.29
N LEU A 13 24.30 13.49 -13.56
CA LEU A 13 23.04 13.34 -14.29
C LEU A 13 22.66 11.87 -14.46
N GLY A 14 23.62 11.01 -14.83
CA GLY A 14 23.39 9.57 -14.96
C GLY A 14 23.01 8.89 -13.64
N ALA A 15 23.75 9.19 -12.57
CA ALA A 15 23.43 8.65 -11.24
C ALA A 15 22.08 9.15 -10.69
N GLY A 16 21.76 10.43 -10.91
CA GLY A 16 20.48 11.02 -10.49
C GLY A 16 19.27 10.39 -11.18
N VAL A 17 19.35 10.19 -12.51
CA VAL A 17 18.26 9.53 -13.29
C VAL A 17 18.07 8.08 -12.86
N LEU A 18 19.16 7.33 -12.62
CA LEU A 18 19.09 5.94 -12.16
C LEU A 18 18.50 5.81 -10.74
N ALA A 19 18.89 6.69 -9.81
CA ALA A 19 18.34 6.67 -8.46
C ALA A 19 16.84 7.02 -8.45
N ALA A 20 16.41 8.01 -9.23
CA ALA A 20 15.01 8.40 -9.34
C ALA A 20 14.14 7.29 -9.94
N SER A 21 14.63 6.61 -11.00
CA SER A 21 13.90 5.50 -11.63
C SER A 21 13.79 4.28 -10.69
N ALA A 22 14.85 3.97 -9.95
CA ALA A 22 14.82 2.90 -8.94
C ALA A 22 13.82 3.21 -7.81
N LYS A 23 13.79 4.45 -7.31
CA LYS A 23 12.80 4.87 -6.31
C LYS A 23 11.38 4.76 -6.84
N PHE A 24 11.12 5.31 -8.03
CA PHE A 24 9.80 5.26 -8.66
C PHE A 24 9.32 3.82 -8.85
N TYR A 25 10.19 2.93 -9.33
CA TYR A 25 9.85 1.51 -9.49
C TYR A 25 9.47 0.84 -8.16
N ARG A 26 10.19 1.14 -7.07
CA ARG A 26 9.88 0.60 -5.74
C ARG A 26 8.54 1.12 -5.22
N ASP A 27 8.29 2.42 -5.36
CA ASP A 27 7.04 3.04 -4.91
C ASP A 27 5.83 2.44 -5.67
N VAL A 28 5.94 2.25 -6.99
CA VAL A 28 4.90 1.59 -7.81
C VAL A 28 4.65 0.15 -7.36
N GLN A 29 5.69 -0.60 -7.00
CA GLN A 29 5.52 -1.99 -6.55
C GLN A 29 4.84 -2.07 -5.18
N ILE A 30 5.17 -1.17 -4.26
CA ILE A 30 4.50 -1.08 -2.96
C ILE A 30 3.02 -0.75 -3.16
N GLU A 31 2.69 0.21 -4.02
CA GLU A 31 1.31 0.60 -4.29
C GLU A 31 0.51 -0.57 -4.89
N ARG A 32 1.11 -1.34 -5.80
CA ARG A 32 0.48 -2.56 -6.34
C ARG A 32 0.22 -3.62 -5.28
N GLN A 33 1.15 -3.80 -4.34
CA GLN A 33 0.98 -4.74 -3.24
C GLN A 33 -0.16 -4.31 -2.31
N LYS A 34 -0.20 -3.02 -1.93
CA LYS A 34 -1.31 -2.44 -1.16
C LYS A 34 -2.65 -2.61 -1.86
N ALA A 35 -2.73 -2.29 -3.15
CA ALA A 35 -3.95 -2.46 -3.94
C ALA A 35 -4.41 -3.93 -4.02
N ALA A 36 -3.47 -4.88 -4.15
CA ALA A 36 -3.77 -6.30 -4.12
C ALA A 36 -4.30 -6.75 -2.74
N ALA A 37 -3.65 -6.32 -1.65
CA ALA A 37 -4.10 -6.61 -0.29
C ALA A 37 -5.49 -6.01 0.00
N LEU A 38 -5.75 -4.79 -0.44
CA LEU A 38 -7.06 -4.15 -0.30
C LEU A 38 -8.15 -4.91 -1.07
N LYS A 39 -7.83 -5.41 -2.27
CA LYS A 39 -8.74 -6.26 -3.05
C LYS A 39 -9.06 -7.57 -2.32
N GLN A 40 -8.07 -8.19 -1.67
CA GLN A 40 -8.28 -9.39 -0.85
C GLN A 40 -9.20 -9.11 0.35
N VAL A 41 -8.98 -8.00 1.07
CA VAL A 41 -9.84 -7.57 2.18
C VAL A 41 -11.28 -7.38 1.70
N ARG A 42 -11.47 -6.65 0.60
CA ARG A 42 -12.81 -6.43 0.03
C ARG A 42 -13.48 -7.74 -0.38
N ALA A 43 -12.75 -8.66 -1.00
CA ALA A 43 -13.30 -9.95 -1.40
C ALA A 43 -13.71 -10.79 -0.17
N TYR A 44 -12.87 -10.82 0.87
CA TYR A 44 -13.14 -11.54 2.11
C TYR A 44 -14.40 -11.02 2.81
N PHE A 45 -14.50 -9.70 3.07
CA PHE A 45 -15.65 -9.13 3.77
C PHE A 45 -16.92 -9.05 2.91
N ALA A 46 -16.82 -9.13 1.58
CA ALA A 46 -17.99 -9.23 0.72
C ALA A 46 -18.80 -10.51 0.96
N GLU A 47 -18.20 -11.56 1.52
CA GLU A 47 -18.92 -12.77 1.94
C GLU A 47 -19.86 -12.50 3.12
N PHE A 48 -19.62 -11.44 3.90
CA PHE A 48 -20.42 -11.08 5.07
C PHE A 48 -21.58 -10.14 4.70
N GLY A 49 -21.55 -9.53 3.52
CA GLY A 49 -22.59 -8.65 3.02
C GLY A 49 -22.08 -7.51 2.16
N SER A 50 -22.95 -6.51 1.95
CA SER A 50 -22.58 -5.30 1.19
C SER A 50 -21.68 -4.40 2.02
N ILE A 51 -20.53 -4.03 1.44
CA ILE A 51 -19.56 -3.13 2.06
C ILE A 51 -19.92 -1.69 1.70
N ALA A 52 -20.10 -0.84 2.71
CA ALA A 52 -20.28 0.60 2.53
C ALA A 52 -18.93 1.28 2.25
N THR A 53 -17.92 1.00 3.08
CA THR A 53 -16.58 1.52 2.87
C THR A 53 -15.50 0.63 3.48
N VAL A 54 -14.28 0.75 2.94
CA VAL A 54 -13.06 0.18 3.54
C VAL A 54 -12.08 1.31 3.70
N PHE A 55 -11.55 1.48 4.90
CA PHE A 55 -10.49 2.43 5.20
C PHE A 55 -9.23 1.71 5.65
N VAL A 56 -8.09 2.34 5.39
CA VAL A 56 -6.76 1.84 5.76
C VAL A 56 -6.14 2.84 6.71
N ASP A 57 -5.60 2.35 7.82
CA ASP A 57 -4.74 3.14 8.68
C ASP A 57 -3.32 3.16 8.08
N GLU A 58 -3.01 4.24 7.37
CA GLU A 58 -1.70 4.43 6.72
C GLU A 58 -0.54 4.61 7.73
N HIS A 59 -0.82 4.92 9.00
CA HIS A 59 0.20 5.06 10.03
C HIS A 59 0.61 3.70 10.60
N GLN A 60 -0.33 2.78 10.71
CA GLN A 60 -0.10 1.42 11.23
C GLN A 60 0.19 0.40 10.13
N SER A 61 -0.20 0.69 8.89
CA SER A 61 0.06 -0.17 7.73
C SER A 61 1.48 0.00 7.19
N ASP A 62 2.02 -1.09 6.64
CA ASP A 62 3.28 -1.08 5.91
C ASP A 62 3.19 -1.89 4.61
N LYS A 63 4.34 -2.20 4.00
CA LYS A 63 4.43 -2.94 2.74
C LYS A 63 3.94 -4.41 2.83
N ASN A 64 3.89 -4.99 4.02
CA ASN A 64 3.60 -6.40 4.26
C ASN A 64 2.33 -6.61 5.11
N CYS A 65 1.85 -5.55 5.77
CA CYS A 65 0.70 -5.57 6.66
C CYS A 65 -0.24 -4.41 6.32
N LEU A 66 -1.52 -4.72 6.06
CA LEU A 66 -2.57 -3.73 5.86
C LEU A 66 -3.49 -3.75 7.08
N ILE A 67 -3.57 -2.63 7.79
CA ILE A 67 -4.41 -2.46 8.99
C ILE A 67 -5.47 -1.43 8.67
N GLY A 68 -6.71 -1.67 9.10
CA GLY A 68 -7.80 -0.75 8.82
C GLY A 68 -9.14 -1.27 9.30
N GLY A 69 -10.21 -0.80 8.67
CA GLY A 69 -11.55 -1.26 8.97
C GLY A 69 -12.47 -1.35 7.77
N VAL A 70 -13.49 -2.19 7.89
CA VAL A 70 -14.58 -2.38 6.92
C VAL A 70 -15.90 -2.01 7.59
N VAL A 71 -16.62 -1.08 6.98
CA VAL A 71 -17.97 -0.69 7.38
C VAL A 71 -18.96 -1.41 6.47
N MET A 72 -19.83 -2.24 7.05
CA MET A 72 -20.90 -2.92 6.32
C MET A 72 -22.14 -2.00 6.21
N GLU A 73 -22.86 -2.05 5.08
CA GLU A 73 -24.04 -1.18 4.83
C GLU A 73 -25.16 -1.34 5.87
N ALA A 74 -25.44 -2.58 6.27
CA ALA A 74 -26.52 -2.93 7.19
C ALA A 74 -26.00 -3.64 8.45
N GLY A 75 -24.72 -3.45 8.78
CA GLY A 75 -24.02 -4.32 9.72
C GLY A 75 -22.99 -3.62 10.59
N PRO A 76 -22.13 -4.41 11.24
CA PRO A 76 -21.11 -3.90 12.15
C PRO A 76 -19.91 -3.31 11.40
N VAL A 77 -18.99 -2.72 12.17
CA VAL A 77 -17.66 -2.33 11.70
C VAL A 77 -16.70 -3.43 12.10
N TYR A 78 -15.87 -3.89 11.17
CA TYR A 78 -14.80 -4.84 11.45
C TYR A 78 -13.47 -4.13 11.37
N LEU A 79 -12.68 -4.19 12.44
CA LEU A 79 -11.28 -3.78 12.44
C LEU A 79 -10.43 -4.98 12.02
N PHE A 80 -9.61 -4.82 10.99
CA PHE A 80 -8.86 -5.93 10.40
C PHE A 80 -7.35 -5.68 10.41
N VAL A 81 -6.63 -6.79 10.42
CA VAL A 81 -5.21 -6.90 10.08
C VAL A 81 -5.09 -7.91 8.96
N ASN A 82 -4.60 -7.48 7.79
CA ASN A 82 -4.24 -8.35 6.69
C ASN A 82 -2.71 -8.46 6.61
N GLN A 83 -2.17 -9.56 7.09
CA GLN A 83 -0.75 -9.87 7.03
C GLN A 83 -0.50 -10.90 5.93
N ALA A 84 0.08 -10.46 4.81
CA ALA A 84 0.39 -11.31 3.66
C ALA A 84 -0.78 -12.20 3.16
N GLY A 85 -2.01 -11.67 3.20
CA GLY A 85 -3.24 -12.37 2.78
C GLY A 85 -3.95 -13.13 3.89
N GLN A 86 -3.37 -13.22 5.09
CA GLN A 86 -4.04 -13.77 6.26
C GLN A 86 -4.78 -12.63 6.96
N ILE A 87 -6.10 -12.73 7.01
CA ILE A 87 -6.97 -11.69 7.57
C ILE A 87 -7.43 -12.15 8.96
N SER A 88 -7.05 -11.41 9.98
CA SER A 88 -7.67 -11.46 11.31
C SER A 88 -8.50 -10.20 11.52
N TYR A 89 -9.60 -10.32 12.26
CA TYR A 89 -10.48 -9.19 12.49
C TYR A 89 -11.22 -9.31 13.82
N GLU A 90 -11.63 -8.16 14.34
CA GLU A 90 -12.50 -8.01 15.49
C GLU A 90 -13.70 -7.16 15.09
N GLU A 91 -14.87 -7.48 15.62
CA GLU A 91 -16.07 -6.67 15.46
C GLU A 91 -16.02 -5.52 16.48
N GLU A 92 -16.21 -4.29 16.03
CA GLU A 92 -16.24 -3.12 16.91
C GLU A 92 -17.58 -3.10 17.67
N GLU A 93 -17.52 -3.37 18.97
CA GLU A 93 -18.68 -3.27 19.87
C GLU A 93 -19.12 -1.80 19.97
N ARG A 94 -20.38 -1.52 19.60
CA ARG A 94 -21.00 -0.19 19.70
C ARG A 94 -21.63 0.05 21.06
#